data_AF-A0A399WYT7-F1
#
_entry.id   AF-A0A399WYT7-F1
#
_cell.length_a   1.000
_cell.length_b   1.000
_cell.length_c   1.000
_cell.angle_alpha   90.00
_cell.angle_beta   90.00
_cell.angle_gamma   90.00
#
_symmetry.space_group_name_H-M   'P 1'
#
loop_
_entity.id
_entity.type
_entity.pdbx_description
1 polymer ?
#
loop_
_entity_poly.entity_id
_entity_poly.type
_entity_poly.pdbx_seq_one_letter_code
_entity_poly.pdbx_strand_id
1 'polypeptide(L)'
;MKTALTALALLASAFAIGQSENPGSLWSDSAKNPLIDRKAHSVGDVLTVLISEQSTASSSGSTATAKQDDNQITAGLGPILESLIPALGSSASHSGSGSGTTTRTGKFTTRMTVIVKEVLENGNFVIEGSRFIQINKDVQKFVITGIVRPDDIRSDNTILSEFVAEAEIRYDGKGTVSDRQRKGILTTLLDWLF
;
A
#
# COMPACT_ATOMS: atom_id res chain seq x y z
N MET A 1 6.30 -56.92 -54.22
CA MET A 1 6.23 -56.58 -52.78
C MET A 1 7.25 -55.46 -52.57
N LYS A 2 7.06 -54.14 -52.79
CA LYS A 2 6.00 -53.14 -52.59
C LYS A 2 5.49 -53.02 -51.14
N THR A 3 6.27 -52.35 -50.29
CA THR A 3 5.83 -51.61 -49.09
C THR A 3 6.94 -50.59 -48.76
N ALA A 4 6.76 -49.32 -49.13
CA ALA A 4 6.10 -48.26 -48.35
C ALA A 4 7.12 -47.43 -47.55
N LEU A 5 7.94 -46.69 -48.30
CA LEU A 5 8.70 -45.53 -47.86
C LEU A 5 7.79 -44.31 -48.06
N THR A 6 7.06 -43.84 -47.04
CA THR A 6 6.28 -42.60 -47.14
C THR A 6 6.08 -41.96 -45.77
N ALA A 7 6.75 -40.83 -45.59
CA ALA A 7 6.25 -39.59 -44.99
C ALA A 7 5.46 -39.69 -43.68
N LEU A 8 6.18 -39.57 -42.55
CA LEU A 8 5.62 -39.06 -41.30
C LEU A 8 6.34 -37.76 -40.92
N ALA A 9 6.09 -36.72 -41.71
CA ALA A 9 6.51 -35.35 -41.43
C ALA A 9 5.32 -34.42 -41.74
N LEU A 10 4.32 -34.43 -40.87
CA LEU A 10 3.21 -33.47 -40.94
C LEU A 10 2.52 -33.34 -39.58
N LEU A 11 3.20 -32.69 -38.63
CA LEU A 11 2.61 -32.22 -37.37
C LEU A 11 3.22 -30.87 -36.99
N ALA A 12 3.29 -29.96 -37.96
CA ALA A 12 3.75 -28.59 -37.78
C ALA A 12 3.00 -27.67 -38.74
N SER A 13 1.78 -27.27 -38.38
CA SER A 13 1.15 -26.01 -38.81
C SER A 13 -0.32 -25.96 -38.41
N ALA A 14 -0.59 -25.55 -37.17
CA ALA A 14 -1.87 -24.94 -36.82
C ALA A 14 -1.67 -23.91 -35.71
N PHE A 15 -0.64 -23.07 -35.83
CA PHE A 15 -0.79 -21.71 -35.34
C PHE A 15 -1.70 -21.03 -36.36
N ALA A 16 -2.98 -20.92 -36.00
CA ALA A 16 -3.90 -20.03 -36.68
C ALA A 16 -3.32 -18.62 -36.56
N ILE A 17 -2.57 -18.20 -37.58
CA ILE A 17 -2.23 -16.81 -37.82
C ILE A 17 -3.59 -16.13 -38.00
N GLY A 18 -3.94 -15.24 -37.07
CA GLY A 18 -5.16 -14.46 -37.13
C GLY A 18 -5.31 -13.89 -38.53
N GLN A 19 -6.41 -14.26 -39.19
CA GLN A 19 -6.73 -13.72 -40.50
C GLN A 19 -6.82 -12.21 -40.36
N SER A 20 -5.93 -11.48 -41.04
CA SER A 20 -6.16 -10.07 -41.30
C SER A 20 -7.41 -9.99 -42.17
N GLU A 21 -8.51 -9.62 -41.54
CA GLU A 21 -9.76 -9.30 -42.20
C GLU A 21 -9.47 -8.28 -43.31
N ASN A 22 -9.89 -8.61 -44.54
CA ASN A 22 -9.94 -7.74 -45.71
C ASN A 22 -8.64 -7.56 -46.56
N PRO A 23 -8.23 -8.58 -47.34
CA PRO A 23 -7.09 -8.53 -48.27
C PRO A 23 -7.27 -7.56 -49.46
N GLY A 24 -8.39 -6.83 -49.54
CA GLY A 24 -8.66 -5.78 -50.53
C GLY A 24 -8.83 -4.39 -49.94
N SER A 25 -8.65 -4.20 -48.64
CA SER A 25 -8.76 -2.88 -48.00
C SER A 25 -7.47 -2.08 -48.17
N LEU A 26 -7.58 -0.83 -48.65
CA LEU A 26 -6.50 0.15 -48.57
C LEU A 26 -6.32 0.70 -47.14
N TRP A 27 -7.27 0.42 -46.25
CA TRP A 27 -7.28 0.84 -44.86
C TRP A 27 -6.86 -0.33 -43.99
N SER A 28 -5.77 -0.18 -43.24
CA SER A 28 -5.43 -1.13 -42.19
C SER A 28 -6.22 -0.79 -40.93
N ASP A 29 -6.87 -1.78 -40.34
CA ASP A 29 -7.60 -1.62 -39.06
C ASP A 29 -6.67 -1.21 -37.89
N SER A 30 -5.35 -1.31 -38.11
CA SER A 30 -4.30 -0.86 -37.19
C SER A 30 -3.85 0.59 -37.40
N ALA A 31 -4.37 1.33 -38.39
CA ALA A 31 -4.00 2.72 -38.61
C ALA A 31 -4.61 3.62 -37.52
N LYS A 32 -3.88 3.80 -36.40
CA LYS A 32 -4.23 4.75 -35.34
C LYS A 32 -4.32 6.15 -35.95
N ASN A 33 -5.55 6.69 -36.02
CA ASN A 33 -5.81 8.01 -36.60
C ASN A 33 -5.08 9.10 -35.80
N PRO A 34 -4.19 9.90 -36.43
CA PRO A 34 -3.43 10.94 -35.75
C PRO A 34 -4.29 12.11 -35.23
N LEU A 35 -5.56 12.18 -35.64
CA LEU A 35 -6.50 13.21 -35.24
C LEU A 35 -7.34 12.82 -34.01
N ILE A 36 -7.25 11.57 -33.55
CA ILE A 36 -7.97 11.10 -32.35
C ILE A 36 -7.03 11.21 -31.15
N ASP A 37 -7.57 11.70 -30.04
CA ASP A 37 -6.87 11.78 -28.77
C ASP A 37 -6.30 10.41 -28.35
N ARG A 38 -5.03 10.36 -27.95
CA ARG A 38 -4.31 9.10 -27.65
C ARG A 38 -4.61 8.63 -26.22
N LYS A 39 -5.89 8.60 -25.86
CA LYS A 39 -6.35 8.04 -24.58
C LYS A 39 -6.39 6.51 -24.65
N ALA A 40 -6.27 5.87 -23.48
CA ALA A 40 -6.56 4.46 -23.34
C ALA A 40 -8.06 4.20 -23.61
N HIS A 41 -8.36 3.19 -24.43
CA HIS A 41 -9.74 2.79 -24.78
C HIS A 41 -9.96 1.29 -24.69
N SER A 42 -8.90 0.48 -24.81
CA SER A 42 -8.99 -0.97 -24.89
C SER A 42 -8.15 -1.67 -23.83
N VAL A 43 -8.49 -2.92 -23.54
CA VAL A 43 -7.67 -3.81 -22.71
C VAL A 43 -6.26 -3.88 -23.29
N GLY A 44 -5.25 -3.73 -22.44
CA GLY A 44 -3.84 -3.70 -22.82
C GLY A 44 -3.29 -2.30 -23.14
N ASP A 45 -4.13 -1.27 -23.20
CA ASP A 45 -3.64 0.10 -23.28
C ASP A 45 -2.94 0.50 -21.97
N VAL A 46 -1.91 1.32 -22.09
CA VAL A 46 -1.18 1.89 -20.96
C VAL A 46 -1.69 3.29 -20.67
N LEU A 47 -1.72 3.69 -19.41
CA LEU A 47 -1.98 5.07 -19.00
C LEU A 47 -1.10 5.45 -17.82
N THR A 48 -0.91 6.75 -17.61
CA THR A 48 0.01 7.24 -16.58
C THR A 48 -0.76 7.83 -15.40
N VAL A 49 -0.61 7.22 -14.24
CA VAL A 49 -1.20 7.70 -12.98
C VAL A 49 -0.24 8.65 -12.29
N LEU A 50 -0.74 9.85 -12.01
CA LEU A 50 -0.10 10.88 -11.20
C LEU A 50 -0.60 10.74 -9.77
N ILE A 51 0.26 10.22 -8.90
CA ILE A 51 -0.06 9.95 -7.51
C ILE A 51 0.34 11.16 -6.67
N SER A 52 -0.61 11.70 -5.92
CA SER A 52 -0.38 12.78 -4.97
C SER A 52 -1.21 12.56 -3.71
N GLU A 53 -0.73 11.68 -2.83
CA GLU A 53 -1.41 11.33 -1.59
C GLU A 53 -0.81 12.11 -0.41
N GLN A 54 -1.69 12.71 0.41
CA GLN A 54 -1.33 13.33 1.67
C GLN A 54 -2.20 12.72 2.78
N SER A 55 -1.55 12.04 3.74
CA SER A 55 -2.22 11.46 4.90
C SER A 55 -1.74 12.16 6.17
N THR A 56 -2.67 12.78 6.89
CA THR A 56 -2.40 13.38 8.20
C THR A 56 -3.21 12.61 9.24
N ALA A 57 -2.53 11.84 10.08
CA ALA A 57 -3.11 11.13 11.19
C ALA A 57 -2.69 11.80 12.50
N SER A 58 -3.61 12.56 13.10
CA SER A 58 -3.45 13.11 14.45
C SER A 58 -4.18 12.23 15.46
N SER A 59 -3.49 11.74 16.47
CA SER A 59 -4.07 11.03 17.61
C SER A 59 -3.72 11.78 18.89
N SER A 60 -4.76 12.29 19.56
CA SER A 60 -4.67 12.92 20.86
C SER A 60 -5.18 11.96 21.92
N GLY A 61 -4.33 11.59 22.87
CA GLY A 61 -4.70 10.80 24.05
C GLY A 61 -4.51 11.63 25.32
N SER A 62 -5.58 11.86 26.06
CA SER A 62 -5.52 12.38 27.43
C SER A 62 -5.75 11.23 28.40
N THR A 63 -4.70 10.85 29.14
CA THR A 63 -4.82 9.84 30.18
C THR A 63 -4.83 10.56 31.53
N ALA A 64 -5.97 10.52 32.21
CA ALA A 64 -6.10 10.92 33.60
C ALA A 64 -6.09 9.66 34.46
N THR A 65 -4.92 9.29 34.99
CA THR A 65 -4.81 8.14 35.90
C THR A 65 -4.86 8.67 37.32
N ALA A 66 -6.03 8.56 37.95
CA ALA A 66 -6.19 8.77 39.39
C ALA A 66 -6.18 7.39 40.06
N LYS A 67 -5.01 6.97 40.57
CA LYS A 67 -4.91 5.76 41.39
C LYS A 67 -5.00 6.17 42.85
N GLN A 68 -6.16 5.91 43.46
CA GLN A 68 -6.38 6.14 44.89
C GLN A 68 -6.21 4.81 45.62
N ASP A 69 -4.97 4.50 45.99
CA ASP A 69 -4.65 3.33 46.82
C ASP A 69 -4.91 3.70 48.30
N ASP A 70 -6.11 3.42 48.80
CA ASP A 70 -6.42 3.47 50.25
C ASP A 70 -5.97 2.17 50.92
N ASN A 71 -4.66 1.91 50.92
CA ASN A 71 -4.08 0.80 51.67
C ASN A 71 -3.66 1.31 53.05
N GLN A 72 -4.59 1.29 54.01
CA GLN A 72 -4.20 1.32 55.41
C GLN A 72 -3.46 0.02 55.75
N ILE A 73 -2.12 0.07 55.74
CA ILE A 73 -1.29 -0.94 56.39
C ILE A 73 -1.46 -0.74 57.90
N THR A 74 -2.54 -1.27 58.45
CA THR A 74 -2.72 -1.34 59.90
C THR A 74 -1.76 -2.41 60.43
N ALA A 75 -0.77 -1.92 61.17
CA ALA A 75 0.00 -2.59 62.22
C ALA A 75 -0.11 -4.13 62.27
N GLY A 76 0.87 -4.81 61.67
CA GLY A 76 1.00 -6.27 61.84
C GLY A 76 2.39 -6.84 61.54
N LEU A 77 3.38 -6.00 61.23
CA LEU A 77 4.73 -6.45 60.97
C LEU A 77 5.59 -6.12 62.19
N GLY A 78 6.04 -7.15 62.92
CA GLY A 78 6.79 -7.03 64.16
C GLY A 78 8.13 -6.29 64.02
N PRO A 79 8.86 -6.08 65.13
CA PRO A 79 9.94 -5.09 65.26
C PRO A 79 11.21 -5.31 64.41
N ILE A 80 11.20 -6.24 63.45
CA ILE A 80 12.38 -6.60 62.64
C ILE A 80 12.51 -5.68 61.41
N LEU A 81 11.40 -5.17 60.87
CA LEU A 81 11.35 -4.45 59.59
C LEU A 81 11.41 -2.92 59.76
N GLU A 82 11.10 -2.38 60.95
CA GLU A 82 11.33 -0.98 61.30
C GLU A 82 12.84 -0.63 61.35
N SER A 83 13.70 -1.60 61.64
CA SER A 83 15.15 -1.38 61.74
C SER A 83 15.88 -1.39 60.40
N LEU A 84 15.28 -1.98 59.35
CA LEU A 84 15.92 -2.09 58.03
C LEU A 84 15.57 -0.94 57.08
N ILE A 85 14.40 -0.30 57.22
CA ILE A 85 13.96 0.78 56.33
C ILE A 85 13.19 1.83 57.13
N PRO A 86 13.86 2.85 57.71
CA PRO A 86 13.21 3.87 58.55
C PRO A 86 12.35 4.87 57.76
N ALA A 87 12.09 4.62 56.48
CA ALA A 87 11.46 5.56 55.56
C ALA A 87 10.13 5.06 54.95
N LEU A 88 9.52 4.00 55.49
CA LEU A 88 8.24 3.46 54.99
C LEU A 88 7.01 4.16 55.61
N GLY A 89 7.13 5.45 55.90
CA GLY A 89 6.07 6.33 56.38
C GLY A 89 5.88 7.50 55.44
N SER A 90 5.52 7.22 54.18
CA SER A 90 5.27 8.24 53.16
C SER A 90 3.96 7.91 52.46
N SER A 91 2.88 8.62 52.82
CA SER A 91 1.64 8.64 52.05
C SER A 91 1.93 9.29 50.69
N ALA A 92 2.14 8.47 49.66
CA ALA A 92 2.36 8.95 48.30
C ALA A 92 1.03 9.00 47.54
N SER A 93 0.44 10.20 47.45
CA SER A 93 -0.67 10.45 46.51
C SER A 93 -0.09 10.73 45.12
N HIS A 94 -0.22 9.79 44.19
CA HIS A 94 0.24 9.97 42.80
C HIS A 94 -0.94 10.43 41.92
N SER A 95 -0.97 11.72 41.55
CA SER A 95 -1.91 12.24 40.56
C SER A 95 -1.15 12.59 39.28
N GLY A 96 -1.28 11.74 38.26
CA GLY A 96 -0.65 11.94 36.95
C GLY A 96 -1.67 12.34 35.89
N SER A 97 -1.57 13.57 35.37
CA SER A 97 -2.27 13.99 34.16
C SER A 97 -1.30 13.99 32.98
N GLY A 98 -1.45 13.05 32.05
CA GLY A 98 -0.64 12.96 30.83
C GLY A 98 -1.47 13.32 29.60
N SER A 99 -1.16 14.45 28.95
CA SER A 99 -1.69 14.76 27.61
C SER A 99 -0.63 14.47 26.55
N GLY A 100 -0.88 13.49 25.68
CA GLY A 100 -0.02 13.16 24.55
C GLY A 100 -0.73 13.42 23.23
N THR A 101 -0.21 14.35 22.43
CA THR A 101 -0.64 14.51 21.03
C THR A 101 0.43 13.93 20.12
N THR A 102 0.09 12.92 19.33
CA THR A 102 0.97 12.38 18.28
C THR A 102 0.38 12.73 16.92
N THR A 103 1.13 13.48 16.12
CA THR A 103 0.74 13.82 14.74
C THR A 103 1.69 13.12 13.79
N ARG A 104 1.15 12.31 12.89
CA ARG A 104 1.89 11.63 11.82
C ARG A 104 1.43 12.19 10.48
N THR A 105 2.35 12.84 9.77
CA THR A 105 2.11 13.36 8.43
C THR A 105 2.92 12.54 7.43
N GLY A 106 2.25 11.99 6.41
CA GLY A 106 2.85 11.31 5.27
C GLY A 106 2.49 12.03 3.97
N LYS A 107 3.50 12.35 3.16
CA LYS A 107 3.32 12.88 1.81
C LYS A 107 3.93 11.89 0.82
N PHE A 108 3.15 11.49 -0.18
CA PHE A 108 3.58 10.57 -1.23
C PHE A 108 3.25 11.16 -2.60
N THR A 109 4.29 11.47 -3.38
CA THR A 109 4.15 12.01 -4.73
C THR A 109 4.96 11.16 -5.69
N THR A 110 4.32 10.58 -6.70
CA THR A 110 4.97 9.70 -7.67
C THR A 110 4.18 9.66 -8.98
N ARG A 111 4.84 9.26 -10.06
CA ARG A 111 4.18 8.97 -11.33
C ARG A 111 4.45 7.53 -11.73
N MET A 112 3.41 6.79 -12.08
CA MET A 112 3.52 5.39 -12.45
C MET A 112 2.65 5.07 -13.66
N THR A 113 3.19 4.27 -14.58
CA THR A 113 2.42 3.75 -15.71
C THR A 113 1.71 2.47 -15.29
N VAL A 114 0.44 2.36 -15.66
CA VAL A 114 -0.42 1.21 -15.41
C VAL A 114 -0.96 0.69 -16.73
N ILE A 115 -1.44 -0.54 -16.73
CA ILE A 115 -2.12 -1.17 -17.86
C ILE A 115 -3.61 -1.31 -17.57
N VAL A 116 -4.43 -1.17 -18.59
CA VAL A 116 -5.86 -1.54 -18.52
C VAL A 116 -5.95 -3.05 -18.58
N LYS A 117 -6.33 -3.67 -17.46
CA LYS A 117 -6.48 -5.12 -17.32
C LYS A 117 -7.83 -5.60 -17.84
N GLU A 118 -8.86 -4.77 -17.71
CA GLU A 118 -10.23 -5.11 -18.09
C GLU A 118 -11.06 -3.84 -18.36
N VAL A 119 -12.04 -3.94 -19.25
CA VAL A 119 -13.06 -2.90 -19.48
C VAL A 119 -14.38 -3.46 -18.94
N LEU A 120 -14.96 -2.76 -17.97
CA LEU A 120 -16.24 -3.10 -17.36
C LEU A 120 -17.40 -2.81 -18.33
N GLU A 121 -18.56 -3.40 -18.08
CA GLU A 121 -19.76 -3.24 -18.92
C GLU A 121 -20.24 -1.79 -19.05
N ASN A 122 -19.92 -0.95 -18.07
CA ASN A 122 -20.21 0.48 -18.07
C ASN A 122 -19.17 1.33 -18.83
N GLY A 123 -18.12 0.72 -19.38
CA GLY A 123 -17.04 1.40 -20.10
C GLY A 123 -15.89 1.90 -19.20
N ASN A 124 -15.93 1.62 -17.90
CA ASN A 124 -14.82 1.94 -16.99
C ASN A 124 -13.67 0.92 -17.14
N PHE A 125 -12.48 1.34 -16.77
CA PHE A 125 -11.27 0.54 -16.90
C PHE A 125 -10.81 0.06 -15.54
N VAL A 126 -10.61 -1.25 -15.39
CA VAL A 126 -9.83 -1.80 -14.27
C VAL A 126 -8.36 -1.67 -14.63
N ILE A 127 -7.63 -0.90 -13.84
CA ILE A 127 -6.20 -0.65 -14.06
C ILE A 127 -5.36 -1.41 -13.04
N GLU A 128 -4.22 -1.89 -13.48
CA GLU A 128 -3.22 -2.51 -12.62
C GLU A 128 -1.82 -2.08 -13.11
N GLY A 129 -0.94 -1.76 -12.18
CA GLY A 129 0.46 -1.54 -12.49
C GLY A 129 1.35 -1.91 -11.32
N SER A 130 2.52 -2.47 -11.65
CA SER A 130 3.57 -2.70 -10.67
C SER A 130 4.89 -2.14 -11.17
N ARG A 131 5.64 -1.50 -10.27
CA ARG A 131 6.96 -0.95 -10.55
C ARG A 131 7.92 -1.41 -9.48
N PHE A 132 9.03 -1.99 -9.92
CA PHE A 132 10.15 -2.35 -9.04
C PHE A 132 11.24 -1.31 -9.23
N ILE A 133 11.69 -0.72 -8.12
CA ILE A 133 12.80 0.23 -8.10
C ILE A 133 13.85 -0.33 -7.16
N GLN A 134 15.06 -0.53 -7.65
CA GLN A 134 16.18 -0.95 -6.83
C GLN A 134 17.08 0.25 -6.53
N ILE A 135 17.26 0.57 -5.25
CA ILE A 135 18.12 1.66 -4.77
C ILE A 135 19.10 1.05 -3.78
N ASN A 136 20.41 1.16 -4.02
CA ASN A 136 21.45 0.71 -3.08
C ASN A 136 21.29 -0.73 -2.56
N LYS A 137 20.83 -1.65 -3.42
CA LYS A 137 20.50 -3.07 -3.12
C LYS A 137 19.15 -3.32 -2.43
N ASP A 138 18.43 -2.27 -2.04
CA ASP A 138 17.05 -2.39 -1.56
C ASP A 138 16.09 -2.38 -2.74
N VAL A 139 15.28 -3.43 -2.83
CA VAL A 139 14.20 -3.54 -3.82
C VAL A 139 12.93 -2.96 -3.21
N GLN A 140 12.42 -1.91 -3.82
CA GLN A 140 11.15 -1.28 -3.51
C GLN A 140 10.11 -1.72 -4.54
N LYS A 141 8.96 -2.18 -4.08
CA LYS A 141 7.84 -2.57 -4.93
C LYS A 141 6.70 -1.56 -4.74
N PHE A 142 6.28 -0.98 -5.85
CA PHE A 142 5.09 -0.13 -5.93
C PHE A 142 4.02 -0.89 -6.69
N VAL A 143 2.81 -0.94 -6.15
CA VAL A 143 1.65 -1.54 -6.82
C VAL A 143 0.50 -0.55 -6.76
N ILE A 144 -0.19 -0.38 -7.88
CA ILE A 144 -1.42 0.39 -7.96
C ILE A 144 -2.47 -0.45 -8.65
N THR A 145 -3.65 -0.51 -8.06
CA THR A 145 -4.86 -1.05 -8.68
C THR A 145 -6.01 -0.08 -8.45
N GLY A 146 -7.00 -0.12 -9.32
CA GLY A 146 -8.22 0.67 -9.17
C GLY A 146 -9.07 0.68 -10.42
N ILE A 147 -10.16 1.45 -10.37
CA ILE A 147 -11.11 1.61 -11.46
C ILE A 147 -11.06 3.06 -11.93
N VAL A 148 -10.97 3.26 -13.24
CA VAL A 148 -10.84 4.56 -13.90
C VAL A 148 -11.98 4.77 -14.87
N ARG A 149 -12.52 5.98 -14.91
CA ARG A 149 -13.46 6.40 -15.96
C ARG A 149 -12.68 6.99 -17.14
N PRO A 150 -13.06 6.70 -18.40
CA PRO A 150 -12.40 7.27 -19.57
C PRO A 150 -12.48 8.80 -19.65
N ASP A 151 -13.50 9.42 -19.04
CA ASP A 151 -13.68 10.88 -19.01
C ASP A 151 -12.66 11.59 -18.12
N ASP A 152 -12.17 10.92 -17.07
CA ASP A 152 -11.18 11.48 -16.14
C ASP A 152 -9.74 11.41 -16.71
N ILE A 153 -9.55 10.69 -17.82
CA ILE A 153 -8.27 10.58 -18.52
C ILE A 153 -8.07 11.84 -19.39
N ARG A 154 -6.98 12.55 -19.11
CA ARG A 154 -6.56 13.72 -19.88
C ARG A 154 -6.10 13.34 -21.28
N SER A 155 -6.03 14.32 -22.17
CA SER A 155 -5.57 14.13 -23.56
C SER A 155 -4.09 13.74 -23.70
N ASP A 156 -3.31 13.87 -22.62
CA ASP A 156 -1.94 13.36 -22.55
C ASP A 156 -1.87 11.93 -21.99
N ASN A 157 -3.01 11.25 -21.86
CA ASN A 157 -3.16 9.91 -21.31
C ASN A 157 -2.69 9.80 -19.84
N THR A 158 -2.93 10.88 -19.09
CA THR A 158 -2.66 10.94 -17.65
C THR A 158 -3.94 11.03 -16.83
N ILE A 159 -3.89 10.51 -15.61
CA ILE A 159 -4.96 10.62 -14.62
C ILE A 159 -4.36 10.89 -13.24
N LEU A 160 -5.05 11.71 -12.42
CA LEU A 160 -4.67 11.91 -11.02
C LEU A 160 -5.22 10.77 -10.15
N SER A 161 -4.46 10.37 -9.12
CA SER A 161 -4.89 9.31 -8.18
C SER A 161 -6.22 9.60 -7.49
N GLU A 162 -6.58 10.87 -7.30
CA GLU A 162 -7.87 11.31 -6.76
C GLU A 162 -9.07 10.89 -7.62
N PHE A 163 -8.89 10.73 -8.94
CA PHE A 163 -9.95 10.30 -9.86
C PHE A 163 -9.98 8.78 -10.07
N VAL A 164 -9.14 8.02 -9.37
CA VAL A 164 -9.14 6.56 -9.41
C VAL A 164 -10.04 6.02 -8.31
N ALA A 165 -11.13 5.37 -8.69
CA ALA A 165 -12.02 4.72 -7.74
C ALA A 165 -11.38 3.46 -7.17
N GLU A 166 -11.60 3.22 -5.87
CA GLU A 166 -11.07 2.04 -5.15
C GLU A 166 -9.54 1.88 -5.34
N ALA A 167 -8.83 3.01 -5.35
CA ALA A 167 -7.38 3.05 -5.56
C ALA A 167 -6.64 2.37 -4.40
N GLU A 168 -6.01 1.24 -4.67
CA GLU A 168 -5.08 0.58 -3.74
C GLU A 168 -3.65 0.93 -4.16
N ILE A 169 -2.97 1.73 -3.36
CA ILE A 169 -1.58 2.13 -3.59
C ILE A 169 -0.71 1.49 -2.51
N ARG A 170 0.04 0.46 -2.90
CA ARG A 170 0.97 -0.23 -1.99
C ARG A 170 2.40 0.19 -2.27
N TYR A 171 3.09 0.53 -1.19
CA TYR A 171 4.53 0.76 -1.18
C TYR A 171 5.19 -0.23 -0.21
N ASP A 172 5.80 -1.26 -0.78
CA ASP A 172 6.55 -2.26 -0.03
C ASP A 172 8.04 -1.95 -0.14
N GLY A 173 8.62 -1.40 0.92
CA GLY A 173 10.06 -1.16 1.06
C GLY A 173 10.59 -1.80 2.35
N LYS A 174 11.64 -2.61 2.25
CA LYS A 174 12.39 -3.09 3.42
C LYS A 174 13.21 -1.93 4.01
N GLY A 175 12.60 -1.10 4.85
CA GLY A 175 13.26 0.03 5.50
C GLY A 175 13.72 -0.29 6.92
N THR A 176 15.01 -0.10 7.21
CA THR A 176 15.64 -0.22 8.56
C THR A 176 15.14 0.80 9.60
N VAL A 177 14.22 1.69 9.21
CA VAL A 177 13.64 2.74 10.07
C VAL A 177 12.42 2.24 10.84
N SER A 178 11.62 1.32 10.28
CA SER A 178 10.46 0.75 10.98
C SER A 178 10.85 -0.05 12.24
N ASP A 179 12.02 -0.67 12.25
CA ASP A 179 12.46 -1.48 13.38
C ASP A 179 12.87 -0.66 14.61
N ARG A 180 13.18 0.64 14.45
CA ARG A 180 13.48 1.53 15.59
C ARG A 180 12.23 2.09 16.27
N GLN A 181 11.05 1.98 15.65
CA GLN A 181 9.83 2.61 16.15
C GLN A 181 8.99 1.72 17.07
N ARG A 182 9.36 0.45 17.26
CA ARG A 182 8.75 -0.38 18.30
C ARG A 182 9.27 0.12 19.65
N LYS A 183 8.38 0.72 20.46
CA LYS A 183 8.66 0.99 21.89
C LYS A 183 9.30 -0.27 22.48
N GLY A 184 10.51 -0.13 23.01
CA GLY A 184 11.24 -1.24 23.58
C GLY A 184 10.43 -1.85 24.73
N ILE A 185 10.45 -3.18 24.83
CA ILE A 185 9.73 -3.95 25.85
C ILE A 185 10.02 -3.40 27.27
N LEU A 186 11.23 -2.85 27.50
CA LEU A 186 11.62 -2.20 28.75
C LEU A 186 10.77 -0.96 29.11
N THR A 187 10.39 -0.14 28.12
CA THR A 187 9.53 1.02 28.38
C THR A 187 8.11 0.62 28.74
N THR A 188 7.60 -0.48 28.16
CA THR A 188 6.29 -1.04 28.51
C THR A 188 6.30 -1.70 29.89
N LEU A 189 7.41 -2.34 30.28
CA LEU A 189 7.57 -2.97 31.60
C LEU A 189 7.69 -1.94 32.73
N LEU A 190 8.41 -0.84 32.50
CA LEU A 190 8.54 0.25 33.47
C LEU A 190 7.21 0.97 33.72
N ASP A 191 6.40 1.17 32.67
CA ASP A 191 5.06 1.79 32.77
C ASP A 191 4.01 0.87 33.43
N TRP A 192 4.29 -0.44 33.50
CA TRP A 192 3.42 -1.39 34.22
C TRP A 192 3.78 -1.54 35.71
N LEU A 193 5.06 -1.31 36.06
CA LEU A 193 5.59 -1.57 37.40
C LEU A 193 5.50 -0.37 38.35
N PHE A 194 5.39 0.86 37.82
CA PHE A 194 5.23 2.11 38.56
C PHE A 194 3.88 2.77 38.23
#